data_AF-A0A954UM07-F1
#
_entry.id   AF-A0A954UM07-F1
#
_cell.length_a   1.000
_cell.length_b   1.000
_cell.length_c   1.000
_cell.angle_alpha   90.00
_cell.angle_beta   90.00
_cell.angle_gamma   90.00
#
_symmetry.space_group_name_H-M   'P 1'
#
loop_
_entity.id
_entity.type
_entity.pdbx_description
1 polymer ?
#
loop_
_entity_poly.entity_id
_entity_poly.type
_entity_poly.pdbx_seq_one_letter_code
_entity_poly.pdbx_strand_id
1 'polypeptide(L)'
;MSKRSEKRRQQAKTQPRQHAGSAAGTRVAAVEGAQIQATTLLNQALAAHRQGNLSDAKDRYCDVLRLNPSHPDAWHMLGMVLFQGGEPVAALDCLGHAFKFSKGEPPVQLLVNEGLVRRALGQLDQARMSLEQVVARQPDYAEGWNSLGTVLLEQHHYAEAEKAFRRTLELQPTHNHGLTNLGNALQHQRRYNEAHECYQAAVDRSPQDSTAVNNLGTVLRSLRRYEEAAETFRRAVELDPHSESALVNLARSLDGLGHQNTAIELFERYVADHPGSVIALHHLGNSLADAGRHHDAVARYTQALDLDPQYAFAYSSLGRAHLNRGDAQAAAELFRRALELRPDMHETHSCLLFMLSNDDMLSPRELFAEHVRWGELHGHVDFQFSHAERSRQVNRRLKIGYVSPDLREHAVARFFMPVLAQHDPTQVEVFCYAHVHREDETTAKLKSLTHHWRSTCGLSYLQVAELIQADQIDILVDLAGHTAGNRLLSFAYRPAPVQVSWLGYPNTTGLPAMDYRLTSEIQDPASEESLHTEQLIRLPLGTNCYEAPTSAPAISPLPFDRNGFVTFGSLHRPQKISAPVFDLWANVLKAVPNSRLRLFNTHFSNESIQHVS
;
A
#
# COMPACT_ATOMS: atom_id res chain seq x y z
N MET A 1 -50.39 2.12 81.03
CA MET A 1 -50.95 3.38 81.55
C MET A 1 -52.04 3.89 80.60
N SER A 2 -53.24 4.11 81.15
CA SER A 2 -54.36 4.97 80.70
C SER A 2 -54.79 4.94 79.21
N LYS A 3 -55.91 4.28 78.84
CA LYS A 3 -57.33 4.69 78.99
C LYS A 3 -57.71 5.99 78.25
N ARG A 4 -58.56 5.84 77.21
CA ARG A 4 -59.86 6.50 76.94
C ARG A 4 -60.14 6.36 75.42
N SER A 5 -61.12 5.63 74.89
CA SER A 5 -62.56 5.43 75.14
C SER A 5 -63.41 6.70 75.01
N GLU A 6 -64.16 6.83 73.91
CA GLU A 6 -65.62 7.12 73.83
C GLU A 6 -66.03 7.31 72.34
N LYS A 7 -66.82 6.43 71.72
CA LYS A 7 -68.30 6.23 71.77
C LYS A 7 -69.13 7.28 71.00
N ARG A 8 -69.72 6.87 69.87
CA ARG A 8 -71.20 6.71 69.58
C ARG A 8 -71.39 6.53 68.05
N ARG A 9 -71.91 5.38 67.58
CA ARG A 9 -73.31 5.13 67.11
C ARG A 9 -73.84 6.28 66.22
N GLN A 10 -74.35 6.08 65.00
CA GLN A 10 -75.40 5.11 64.62
C GLN A 10 -75.70 5.21 63.10
N GLN A 11 -76.32 4.15 62.57
CA GLN A 11 -77.23 4.08 61.39
C GLN A 11 -76.74 3.31 60.16
N ALA A 12 -77.45 2.20 59.94
CA ALA A 12 -77.42 1.35 58.79
C ALA A 12 -78.11 2.01 57.58
N LYS A 13 -77.62 1.72 56.37
CA LYS A 13 -78.42 1.58 55.15
C LYS A 13 -77.66 0.73 54.14
N THR A 14 -78.27 -0.38 53.77
CA THR A 14 -77.95 -1.31 52.68
C THR A 14 -77.91 -0.60 51.33
N GLN A 15 -76.91 -0.90 50.48
CA GLN A 15 -76.94 -0.78 49.00
C GLN A 15 -75.73 -1.56 48.38
N PRO A 16 -75.74 -1.88 47.08
CA PRO A 16 -75.56 -3.25 46.59
C PRO A 16 -74.15 -3.55 46.04
N ARG A 17 -73.85 -4.85 45.93
CA ARG A 17 -72.66 -5.38 45.23
C ARG A 17 -72.61 -4.85 43.79
N GLN A 18 -71.60 -4.04 43.48
CA GLN A 18 -71.25 -3.67 42.11
C GLN A 18 -70.10 -4.55 41.59
N HIS A 19 -70.27 -4.97 40.34
CA HIS A 19 -69.39 -5.81 39.54
C HIS A 19 -67.96 -5.27 39.43
N ALA A 20 -66.99 -6.01 39.99
CA ALA A 20 -65.60 -5.94 39.58
C ALA A 20 -65.40 -6.87 38.37
N GLY A 21 -65.67 -6.36 37.16
CA GLY A 21 -65.53 -7.14 35.91
C GLY A 21 -65.14 -6.36 34.66
N SER A 22 -64.96 -5.03 34.72
CA SER A 22 -64.84 -4.18 33.51
C SER A 22 -63.44 -3.63 33.23
N ALA A 23 -62.54 -3.51 34.23
CA ALA A 23 -61.23 -2.87 34.03
C ALA A 23 -60.18 -3.75 33.31
N ALA A 24 -60.37 -5.08 33.31
CA ALA A 24 -59.47 -6.00 32.60
C ALA A 24 -59.72 -5.99 31.09
N GLY A 25 -60.97 -5.89 30.64
CA GLY A 25 -61.33 -5.87 29.22
C GLY A 25 -60.88 -4.61 28.48
N THR A 26 -60.88 -3.45 29.13
CA THR A 26 -60.46 -2.16 28.53
C THR A 26 -58.94 -2.08 28.35
N ARG A 27 -58.17 -2.71 29.25
CA ARG A 27 -56.71 -2.73 29.19
C ARG A 27 -56.20 -3.68 28.09
N VAL A 28 -56.89 -4.80 27.89
CA VAL A 28 -56.59 -5.75 26.80
C VAL A 28 -56.88 -5.12 25.43
N ALA A 29 -58.03 -4.44 25.27
CA ALA A 29 -58.38 -3.75 24.03
C ALA A 29 -57.41 -2.60 23.67
N ALA A 30 -56.89 -1.86 24.66
CA ALA A 30 -55.90 -0.81 24.44
C ALA A 30 -54.52 -1.35 24.05
N VAL A 31 -54.11 -2.49 24.61
CA VAL A 31 -52.86 -3.19 24.25
C VAL A 31 -52.97 -3.79 22.85
N GLU A 32 -54.11 -4.38 22.49
CA GLU A 32 -54.37 -4.89 21.14
C GLU A 32 -54.37 -3.77 20.09
N GLY A 33 -54.99 -2.62 20.39
CA GLY A 33 -54.98 -1.46 19.50
C GLY A 33 -53.58 -0.88 19.26
N ALA A 34 -52.76 -0.78 20.31
CA ALA A 34 -51.37 -0.33 20.19
C ALA A 34 -50.48 -1.33 19.43
N GLN A 35 -50.72 -2.63 19.59
CA GLN A 35 -50.03 -3.70 18.87
C GLN A 35 -50.31 -3.63 17.37
N ILE A 36 -51.59 -3.48 16.99
CA ILE A 36 -52.02 -3.34 15.58
C ILE A 36 -51.38 -2.10 14.95
N GLN A 37 -51.39 -0.98 15.67
CA GLN A 37 -50.80 0.27 15.21
C GLN A 37 -49.27 0.17 15.02
N ALA A 38 -48.56 -0.49 15.94
CA ALA A 38 -47.13 -0.75 15.81
C ALA A 38 -46.80 -1.65 14.62
N THR A 39 -47.61 -2.68 14.34
CA THR A 39 -47.43 -3.54 13.16
C THR A 39 -47.67 -2.78 11.86
N THR A 40 -48.68 -1.91 11.80
CA THR A 40 -48.92 -1.05 10.63
C THR A 40 -47.74 -0.10 10.38
N LEU A 41 -47.23 0.54 11.43
CA LEU A 41 -46.07 1.44 11.34
C LEU A 41 -44.80 0.69 10.91
N LEU A 42 -44.56 -0.53 11.43
CA LEU A 42 -43.44 -1.36 11.02
C LEU A 42 -43.48 -1.68 9.52
N ASN A 43 -44.65 -2.04 8.99
CA ASN A 43 -44.81 -2.31 7.56
C ASN A 43 -44.59 -1.07 6.70
N GLN A 44 -45.01 0.11 7.16
CA GLN A 44 -44.72 1.37 6.49
C GLN A 44 -43.22 1.71 6.53
N ALA A 45 -42.55 1.50 7.65
CA ALA A 45 -41.10 1.69 7.78
C ALA A 45 -40.32 0.78 6.82
N LEU A 46 -40.70 -0.51 6.76
CA LEU A 46 -40.12 -1.48 5.81
C LEU A 46 -40.38 -1.10 4.34
N ALA A 47 -41.51 -0.46 4.04
CA ALA A 47 -41.81 0.01 2.68
C ALA A 47 -40.95 1.23 2.31
N ALA A 48 -40.85 2.22 3.20
CA ALA A 48 -39.98 3.38 3.01
C ALA A 48 -38.51 2.97 2.87
N HIS A 49 -38.07 2.01 3.68
CA HIS A 49 -36.72 1.44 3.61
C HIS A 49 -36.45 0.76 2.27
N ARG A 50 -37.39 -0.08 1.79
CA ARG A 50 -37.30 -0.72 0.46
C ARG A 50 -37.29 0.27 -0.70
N GLN A 51 -37.88 1.45 -0.53
CA GLN A 51 -37.86 2.54 -1.52
C GLN A 51 -36.56 3.39 -1.44
N GLY A 52 -35.66 3.09 -0.52
CA GLY A 52 -34.41 3.85 -0.32
C GLY A 52 -34.61 5.19 0.40
N ASN A 53 -35.81 5.49 0.90
CA ASN A 53 -36.05 6.71 1.66
C ASN A 53 -35.60 6.52 3.12
N LEU A 54 -34.29 6.61 3.33
CA LEU A 54 -33.65 6.32 4.63
C LEU A 54 -34.14 7.24 5.74
N SER A 55 -34.40 8.53 5.45
CA SER A 55 -34.88 9.48 6.46
C SER A 55 -36.29 9.12 6.96
N ASP A 56 -37.23 8.89 6.04
CA ASP A 56 -38.60 8.49 6.40
C ASP A 56 -38.62 7.10 7.08
N ALA A 57 -37.79 6.17 6.62
CA ALA A 57 -37.63 4.87 7.26
C ALA A 57 -37.13 5.00 8.72
N LYS A 58 -36.10 5.83 8.95
CA LYS A 58 -35.55 6.11 10.29
C LYS A 58 -36.62 6.66 11.23
N ASP A 59 -37.36 7.68 10.78
CA ASP A 59 -38.42 8.30 11.58
C ASP A 59 -39.53 7.32 11.95
N ARG A 60 -39.96 6.49 10.98
CA ARG A 60 -41.00 5.47 11.22
C ARG A 60 -40.53 4.34 12.12
N TYR A 61 -39.28 3.87 12.02
CA TYR A 61 -38.76 2.88 12.98
C TYR A 61 -38.67 3.48 14.39
N CYS A 62 -38.30 4.75 14.52
CA CYS A 62 -38.36 5.48 15.81
C CYS A 62 -39.80 5.57 16.34
N ASP A 63 -40.81 5.79 15.49
CA ASP A 63 -42.23 5.77 15.89
C ASP A 63 -42.66 4.39 16.41
N VAL A 64 -42.25 3.30 15.75
CA VAL A 64 -42.49 1.93 16.21
C VAL A 64 -41.88 1.71 17.60
N LEU A 65 -40.64 2.19 17.80
CA LEU A 65 -39.92 2.05 19.07
C LEU A 65 -40.49 2.95 20.19
N ARG A 66 -41.13 4.08 19.86
CA ARG A 66 -41.89 4.88 20.84
C ARG A 66 -43.12 4.14 21.36
N LEU A 67 -43.79 3.36 20.50
CA LEU A 67 -44.94 2.53 20.89
C LEU A 67 -44.51 1.23 21.59
N ASN A 68 -43.42 0.63 21.15
CA ASN A 68 -42.85 -0.59 21.73
C ASN A 68 -41.31 -0.52 21.77
N PRO A 69 -40.71 -0.01 22.86
CA PRO A 69 -39.25 0.11 22.99
C PRO A 69 -38.50 -1.21 23.01
N SER A 70 -39.21 -2.33 23.22
CA SER A 70 -38.65 -3.69 23.27
C SER A 70 -38.83 -4.47 21.97
N HIS A 71 -39.10 -3.81 20.84
CA HIS A 71 -39.31 -4.49 19.56
C HIS A 71 -37.98 -4.81 18.87
N PRO A 72 -37.54 -6.10 18.82
CA PRO A 72 -36.22 -6.45 18.30
C PRO A 72 -36.06 -6.12 16.80
N ASP A 73 -37.07 -6.42 15.96
CA ASP A 73 -36.97 -6.17 14.52
C ASP A 73 -36.89 -4.68 14.17
N ALA A 74 -37.60 -3.82 14.92
CA ALA A 74 -37.53 -2.37 14.71
C ALA A 74 -36.14 -1.83 15.06
N TRP A 75 -35.51 -2.34 16.13
CA TRP A 75 -34.13 -2.02 16.46
C TRP A 75 -33.15 -2.53 15.40
N HIS A 76 -33.32 -3.76 14.92
CA HIS A 76 -32.48 -4.35 13.88
C HIS A 76 -32.54 -3.51 12.60
N MET A 77 -33.75 -3.22 12.11
CA MET A 77 -33.93 -2.48 10.87
C MET A 77 -33.54 -1.00 10.99
N LEU A 78 -33.77 -0.37 12.14
CA LEU A 78 -33.24 0.98 12.42
C LEU A 78 -31.71 0.99 12.34
N GLY A 79 -31.05 -0.02 12.92
CA GLY A 79 -29.60 -0.18 12.81
C GLY A 79 -29.14 -0.24 11.35
N MET A 80 -29.87 -0.97 10.49
CA MET A 80 -29.54 -1.05 9.06
C MET A 80 -29.75 0.26 8.30
N VAL A 81 -30.80 1.01 8.62
CA VAL A 81 -31.03 2.34 8.04
C VAL A 81 -29.92 3.30 8.45
N LEU A 82 -29.53 3.30 9.72
CA LEU A 82 -28.43 4.13 10.24
C LEU A 82 -27.10 3.75 9.58
N PHE A 83 -26.84 2.45 9.42
CA PHE A 83 -25.65 1.99 8.74
C PHE A 83 -25.59 2.46 7.28
N GLN A 84 -26.70 2.33 6.55
CA GLN A 84 -26.84 2.85 5.18
C GLN A 84 -26.73 4.38 5.10
N GLY A 85 -27.12 5.08 6.18
CA GLY A 85 -26.97 6.53 6.32
C GLY A 85 -25.58 7.00 6.76
N GLY A 86 -24.61 6.09 6.93
CA GLY A 86 -23.25 6.44 7.33
C GLY A 86 -23.05 6.64 8.83
N GLU A 87 -23.95 6.12 9.67
CA GLU A 87 -23.88 6.20 11.14
C GLU A 87 -23.56 4.82 11.77
N PRO A 88 -22.37 4.21 11.55
CA PRO A 88 -22.10 2.82 11.95
C PRO A 88 -22.04 2.62 13.47
N VAL A 89 -21.67 3.64 14.25
CA VAL A 89 -21.67 3.55 15.72
C VAL A 89 -23.10 3.45 16.25
N ALA A 90 -23.98 4.35 15.81
CA ALA A 90 -25.39 4.32 16.18
C ALA A 90 -26.11 3.06 15.67
N ALA A 91 -25.70 2.57 14.49
CA ALA A 91 -26.15 1.28 13.98
C ALA A 91 -25.81 0.13 14.93
N LEU A 92 -24.56 0.07 15.42
CA LEU A 92 -24.12 -0.98 16.34
C LEU A 92 -24.90 -0.93 17.67
N ASP A 93 -25.18 0.26 18.20
CA ASP A 93 -26.00 0.43 19.40
C ASP A 93 -27.42 -0.12 19.20
N CYS A 94 -28.03 0.17 18.04
CA CYS A 94 -29.35 -0.35 17.69
C CYS A 94 -29.35 -1.88 17.56
N LEU A 95 -28.32 -2.47 16.95
CA LEU A 95 -28.18 -3.93 16.87
C LEU A 95 -28.00 -4.54 18.28
N GLY A 96 -27.26 -3.88 19.17
CA GLY A 96 -27.15 -4.27 20.58
C GLY A 96 -28.50 -4.30 21.31
N HIS A 97 -29.37 -3.32 21.04
CA HIS A 97 -30.75 -3.35 21.52
C HIS A 97 -31.57 -4.50 20.92
N ALA A 98 -31.42 -4.78 19.62
CA ALA A 98 -32.07 -5.90 18.97
C ALA A 98 -31.67 -7.25 19.62
N PHE A 99 -30.39 -7.45 19.95
CA PHE A 99 -29.93 -8.62 20.71
C PHE A 99 -30.55 -8.67 22.11
N LYS A 100 -30.53 -7.56 22.85
CA LYS A 100 -31.08 -7.47 24.20
C LYS A 100 -32.56 -7.84 24.27
N PHE A 101 -33.34 -7.44 23.27
CA PHE A 101 -34.79 -7.65 23.24
C PHE A 101 -35.24 -8.88 22.44
N SER A 102 -34.30 -9.57 21.78
CA SER A 102 -34.57 -10.85 21.13
C SER A 102 -34.91 -11.90 22.20
N LYS A 103 -36.05 -12.58 22.02
CA LYS A 103 -36.43 -13.70 22.89
C LYS A 103 -35.82 -14.98 22.34
N GLY A 104 -34.86 -15.55 23.06
CA GLY A 104 -34.16 -16.77 22.65
C GLY A 104 -32.91 -16.48 21.82
N GLU A 105 -32.55 -17.43 20.98
CA GLU A 105 -31.34 -17.31 20.16
C GLU A 105 -31.58 -16.30 19.01
N PRO A 106 -30.73 -15.27 18.85
CA PRO A 106 -30.95 -14.21 17.86
C PRO A 106 -30.93 -14.77 16.42
N PRO A 107 -31.66 -14.18 15.47
CA PRO A 107 -31.62 -14.62 14.06
C PRO A 107 -30.21 -14.49 13.46
N VAL A 108 -29.81 -15.42 12.57
CA VAL A 108 -28.49 -15.36 11.94
C VAL A 108 -28.26 -14.08 11.12
N GLN A 109 -29.32 -13.51 10.54
CA GLN A 109 -29.27 -12.25 9.81
C GLN A 109 -28.84 -11.08 10.71
N LEU A 110 -29.22 -11.11 12.00
CA LEU A 110 -28.81 -10.09 12.95
C LEU A 110 -27.30 -10.16 13.21
N LEU A 111 -26.76 -11.38 13.35
CA LEU A 111 -25.32 -11.62 13.51
C LEU A 111 -24.51 -11.24 12.25
N VAL A 112 -25.03 -11.53 11.05
CA VAL A 112 -24.39 -11.07 9.80
C VAL A 112 -24.32 -9.55 9.76
N ASN A 113 -25.43 -8.88 10.03
CA ASN A 113 -25.49 -7.43 9.99
C ASN A 113 -24.60 -6.79 11.07
N GLU A 114 -24.53 -7.37 12.26
CA GLU A 114 -23.57 -6.97 13.29
C GLU A 114 -22.13 -7.12 12.79
N GLY A 115 -21.79 -8.26 12.18
CA GLY A 115 -20.48 -8.49 11.58
C GLY A 115 -20.12 -7.44 10.52
N LEU A 116 -21.05 -7.08 9.64
CA LEU A 116 -20.86 -6.03 8.64
C LEU A 116 -20.64 -4.64 9.25
N VAL A 117 -21.41 -4.28 10.28
CA VAL A 117 -21.24 -2.99 10.98
C VAL A 117 -19.92 -2.95 11.75
N ARG A 118 -19.55 -4.02 12.45
CA ARG A 118 -18.27 -4.12 13.16
C ARG A 118 -17.08 -4.05 12.21
N ARG A 119 -17.18 -4.71 11.05
CA ARG A 119 -16.18 -4.60 9.98
C ARG A 119 -16.01 -3.13 9.56
N ALA A 120 -17.10 -2.41 9.30
CA ALA A 120 -17.05 -0.99 8.93
C ALA A 120 -16.47 -0.09 10.03
N LEU A 121 -16.53 -0.50 11.30
CA LEU A 121 -15.90 0.17 12.44
C LEU A 121 -14.43 -0.24 12.65
N GLY A 122 -13.86 -1.10 11.80
CA GLY A 122 -12.50 -1.65 11.97
C GLY A 122 -12.37 -2.70 13.07
N GLN A 123 -13.49 -3.14 13.65
CA GLN A 123 -13.54 -4.17 14.70
C GLN A 123 -13.51 -5.56 14.09
N LEU A 124 -12.43 -5.89 13.36
CA LEU A 124 -12.34 -7.08 12.51
C LEU A 124 -12.42 -8.39 13.31
N ASP A 125 -11.82 -8.45 14.50
CA ASP A 125 -11.86 -9.67 15.34
C ASP A 125 -13.27 -9.96 15.83
N GLN A 126 -13.97 -8.93 16.33
CA GLN A 126 -15.36 -9.10 16.76
C GLN A 126 -16.28 -9.41 15.58
N ALA A 127 -16.03 -8.80 14.41
CA ALA A 127 -16.77 -9.12 13.19
C ALA A 127 -16.59 -10.59 12.79
N ARG A 128 -15.35 -11.10 12.82
CA ARG A 128 -15.02 -12.51 12.56
C ARG A 128 -15.76 -13.43 13.53
N MET A 129 -15.72 -13.13 14.83
CA MET A 129 -16.41 -13.95 15.85
C MET A 129 -17.92 -14.04 15.60
N SER A 130 -18.61 -12.92 15.31
CA SER A 130 -20.05 -12.95 15.02
C SER A 130 -20.35 -13.76 13.76
N LEU A 131 -19.50 -13.68 12.72
CA LEU A 131 -19.69 -14.37 11.45
C LEU A 131 -19.34 -15.86 11.51
N GLU A 132 -18.37 -16.26 12.34
CA GLU A 132 -18.09 -17.67 12.65
C GLU A 132 -19.30 -18.33 13.34
N GLN A 133 -19.99 -17.61 14.22
CA GLN A 133 -21.25 -18.09 14.80
C GLN A 133 -22.35 -18.27 13.75
N VAL A 134 -22.43 -17.38 12.75
CA VAL A 134 -23.40 -17.50 11.64
C VAL A 134 -23.20 -18.82 10.90
N VAL A 135 -21.98 -19.09 10.44
CA VAL A 135 -21.70 -20.29 9.64
C VAL A 135 -21.74 -21.59 10.46
N ALA A 136 -21.50 -21.51 11.77
CA ALA A 136 -21.67 -22.64 12.68
C ALA A 136 -23.14 -22.98 12.91
N ARG A 137 -24.02 -21.97 13.03
CA ARG A 137 -25.46 -22.15 13.26
C ARG A 137 -26.21 -22.50 11.99
N GLN A 138 -25.83 -21.89 10.87
CA GLN A 138 -26.45 -22.12 9.57
C GLN A 138 -25.40 -22.32 8.47
N PRO A 139 -24.85 -23.55 8.33
CA PRO A 139 -23.78 -23.85 7.37
C PRO A 139 -24.18 -23.75 5.89
N ASP A 140 -25.48 -23.64 5.59
CA ASP A 140 -26.05 -23.50 4.25
C ASP A 140 -26.41 -22.04 3.87
N TYR A 141 -26.03 -21.07 4.70
CA TYR A 141 -26.29 -19.66 4.45
C TYR A 141 -25.13 -18.98 3.69
N ALA A 142 -25.28 -18.83 2.37
CA ALA A 142 -24.25 -18.30 1.47
C ALA A 142 -23.74 -16.91 1.87
N GLU A 143 -24.63 -15.97 2.22
CA GLU A 143 -24.25 -14.60 2.60
C GLU A 143 -23.39 -14.55 3.87
N GLY A 144 -23.63 -15.48 4.81
CA GLY A 144 -22.82 -15.63 6.02
C GLY A 144 -21.38 -16.04 5.70
N TRP A 145 -21.20 -17.02 4.80
CA TRP A 145 -19.89 -17.42 4.31
C TRP A 145 -19.19 -16.31 3.53
N ASN A 146 -19.91 -15.59 2.67
CA ASN A 146 -19.35 -14.47 1.91
C ASN A 146 -18.86 -13.36 2.86
N SER A 147 -19.68 -12.98 3.83
CA SER A 147 -19.33 -11.96 4.83
C SER A 147 -18.13 -12.38 5.68
N LEU A 148 -18.08 -13.65 6.14
CA LEU A 148 -16.92 -14.19 6.86
C LEU A 148 -15.66 -14.13 6.01
N GLY A 149 -15.75 -14.55 4.75
CA GLY A 149 -14.64 -14.48 3.80
C GLY A 149 -14.12 -13.06 3.61
N THR A 150 -14.99 -12.06 3.53
CA THR A 150 -14.59 -10.65 3.40
C THR A 150 -13.80 -10.16 4.62
N VAL A 151 -14.23 -10.49 5.84
CA VAL A 151 -13.49 -10.13 7.06
C VAL A 151 -12.14 -10.86 7.11
N LEU A 152 -12.09 -12.14 6.77
CA LEU A 152 -10.83 -12.90 6.69
C LEU A 152 -9.86 -12.31 5.65
N LEU A 153 -10.39 -11.83 4.52
CA LEU A 153 -9.59 -11.16 3.49
C LEU A 153 -8.94 -9.88 4.03
N GLU A 154 -9.69 -9.05 4.77
CA GLU A 154 -9.20 -7.82 5.40
C GLU A 154 -8.21 -8.07 6.54
N GLN A 155 -8.35 -9.20 7.23
CA GLN A 155 -7.37 -9.69 8.20
C GLN A 155 -6.17 -10.39 7.55
N HIS A 156 -6.05 -10.38 6.22
CA HIS A 156 -4.98 -11.03 5.46
C HIS A 156 -4.93 -12.57 5.59
N HIS A 157 -5.99 -13.20 6.10
CA HIS A 157 -6.17 -14.66 6.17
C HIS A 157 -6.67 -15.23 4.82
N TYR A 158 -5.89 -15.02 3.75
CA TYR A 158 -6.33 -15.25 2.37
C TYR A 158 -6.77 -16.70 2.07
N ALA A 159 -6.11 -17.70 2.67
CA ALA A 159 -6.45 -19.11 2.45
C ALA A 159 -7.78 -19.51 3.13
N GLU A 160 -8.08 -18.94 4.31
CA GLU A 160 -9.36 -19.14 4.98
C GLU A 160 -10.47 -18.37 4.24
N ALA A 161 -10.18 -17.15 3.78
CA ALA A 161 -11.08 -16.37 2.95
C ALA A 161 -11.47 -17.11 1.66
N GLU A 162 -10.50 -17.71 0.97
CA GLU A 162 -10.77 -18.55 -0.21
C GLU A 162 -11.74 -19.70 0.11
N LYS A 163 -11.52 -20.43 1.21
CA LYS A 163 -12.41 -21.53 1.61
C LYS A 163 -13.84 -21.03 1.81
N ALA A 164 -14.00 -19.87 2.48
CA ALA A 164 -15.31 -19.26 2.70
C ALA A 164 -15.99 -18.82 1.40
N PHE A 165 -15.25 -18.22 0.46
CA PHE A 165 -15.81 -17.82 -0.84
C PHE A 165 -16.14 -19.01 -1.74
N ARG A 166 -15.31 -20.07 -1.76
CA ARG A 166 -15.66 -21.31 -2.45
C ARG A 166 -16.94 -21.92 -1.89
N ARG A 167 -17.10 -21.94 -0.57
CA ARG A 167 -18.32 -22.39 0.08
C ARG A 167 -19.55 -21.54 -0.28
N THR A 168 -19.37 -20.22 -0.41
CA THR A 168 -20.42 -19.31 -0.91
C THR A 168 -20.89 -19.73 -2.30
N LEU A 169 -19.96 -20.02 -3.20
CA LEU A 169 -20.25 -20.41 -4.60
C LEU A 169 -20.78 -21.84 -4.73
N GLU A 170 -20.46 -22.75 -3.81
CA GLU A 170 -21.10 -24.06 -3.72
C GLU A 170 -22.59 -23.94 -3.36
N LEU A 171 -22.92 -23.07 -2.40
CA LEU A 171 -24.29 -22.85 -1.93
C LEU A 171 -25.12 -22.02 -2.91
N GLN A 172 -24.50 -21.01 -3.52
CA GLN A 172 -25.14 -20.14 -4.49
C GLN A 172 -24.20 -19.90 -5.69
N PRO A 173 -24.22 -20.79 -6.69
CA PRO A 173 -23.34 -20.69 -7.86
C PRO A 173 -23.47 -19.38 -8.64
N THR A 174 -24.61 -18.69 -8.53
CA THR A 174 -24.91 -17.40 -9.20
C THR A 174 -24.44 -16.16 -8.44
N HIS A 175 -23.80 -16.31 -7.27
CA HIS A 175 -23.41 -15.19 -6.41
C HIS A 175 -22.23 -14.38 -6.99
N ASN A 176 -22.51 -13.26 -7.66
CA ASN A 176 -21.47 -12.51 -8.39
C ASN A 176 -20.39 -11.91 -7.48
N HIS A 177 -20.77 -11.30 -6.34
CA HIS A 177 -19.80 -10.80 -5.36
C HIS A 177 -18.88 -11.91 -4.81
N GLY A 178 -19.37 -13.15 -4.73
CA GLY A 178 -18.59 -14.29 -4.26
C GLY A 178 -17.49 -14.66 -5.26
N LEU A 179 -17.76 -14.54 -6.57
CA LEU A 179 -16.74 -14.71 -7.62
C LEU A 179 -15.68 -13.62 -7.55
N THR A 180 -16.08 -12.35 -7.47
CA THR A 180 -15.13 -11.23 -7.37
C THR A 180 -14.29 -11.34 -6.09
N ASN A 181 -14.90 -11.70 -4.97
CA ASN A 181 -14.19 -11.88 -3.70
C ASN A 181 -13.25 -13.09 -3.70
N LEU A 182 -13.66 -14.21 -4.31
CA LEU A 182 -12.77 -15.35 -4.55
C LEU A 182 -11.58 -14.95 -5.43
N GLY A 183 -11.84 -14.20 -6.51
CA GLY A 183 -10.81 -13.61 -7.36
C GLY A 183 -9.82 -12.75 -6.56
N ASN A 184 -10.31 -11.90 -5.66
CA ASN A 184 -9.47 -11.07 -4.79
C ASN A 184 -8.58 -11.95 -3.89
N ALA A 185 -9.16 -12.95 -3.22
CA ALA A 185 -8.40 -13.88 -2.37
C ALA A 185 -7.31 -14.63 -3.15
N LEU A 186 -7.65 -15.14 -4.34
CA LEU A 186 -6.72 -15.83 -5.24
C LEU A 186 -5.63 -14.88 -5.77
N GLN A 187 -5.96 -13.63 -6.06
CA GLN A 187 -5.01 -12.61 -6.49
C GLN A 187 -4.00 -12.28 -5.39
N HIS A 188 -4.43 -12.14 -4.13
CA HIS A 188 -3.52 -11.98 -2.99
C HIS A 188 -2.61 -13.19 -2.79
N GLN A 189 -3.10 -14.39 -3.12
CA GLN A 189 -2.32 -15.63 -3.18
C GLN A 189 -1.52 -15.81 -4.49
N ARG A 190 -1.53 -14.85 -5.42
CA ARG A 190 -0.87 -14.90 -6.74
C ARG A 190 -1.30 -16.04 -7.66
N ARG A 191 -2.44 -16.67 -7.38
CA ARG A 191 -3.06 -17.67 -8.26
C ARG A 191 -3.79 -16.94 -9.39
N TYR A 192 -3.03 -16.18 -10.18
CA TYR A 192 -3.54 -15.19 -11.12
C TYR A 192 -4.38 -15.80 -12.24
N ASN A 193 -4.07 -17.03 -12.67
CA ASN A 193 -4.88 -17.73 -13.65
C ASN A 193 -6.27 -18.07 -13.09
N GLU A 194 -6.35 -18.58 -11.87
CA GLU A 194 -7.64 -18.87 -11.22
C GLU A 194 -8.39 -17.59 -10.85
N ALA A 195 -7.68 -16.54 -10.41
CA ALA A 195 -8.28 -15.23 -10.18
C ALA A 195 -8.86 -14.65 -11.48
N HIS A 196 -8.15 -14.79 -12.61
CA HIS A 196 -8.64 -14.43 -13.93
C HIS A 196 -9.90 -15.20 -14.30
N GLU A 197 -9.96 -16.52 -14.09
CA GLU A 197 -11.18 -17.30 -14.31
C GLU A 197 -12.36 -16.79 -13.48
N CYS A 198 -12.12 -16.46 -12.20
CA CYS A 198 -13.15 -15.92 -11.32
C CYS A 198 -13.65 -14.54 -11.77
N TYR A 199 -12.74 -13.61 -12.09
CA TYR A 199 -13.11 -12.28 -12.56
C TYR A 199 -13.77 -12.31 -13.93
N GLN A 200 -13.29 -13.15 -14.85
CA GLN A 200 -13.91 -13.33 -16.16
C GLN A 200 -15.35 -13.84 -15.99
N ALA A 201 -15.58 -14.85 -15.16
CA ALA A 201 -16.91 -15.33 -14.86
C ALA A 201 -17.81 -14.25 -14.22
N ALA A 202 -17.24 -13.36 -13.39
CA ALA A 202 -17.97 -12.24 -12.81
C ALA A 202 -18.36 -11.18 -13.86
N VAL A 203 -17.46 -10.88 -14.80
CA VAL A 203 -17.68 -9.96 -15.92
C VAL A 203 -18.68 -10.54 -16.92
N ASP A 204 -18.63 -11.84 -17.21
CA ASP A 204 -19.57 -12.50 -18.13
C ASP A 204 -21.02 -12.44 -17.61
N ARG A 205 -21.18 -12.51 -16.28
CA ARG A 205 -22.49 -12.41 -15.60
C ARG A 205 -23.00 -11.00 -15.44
N SER A 206 -22.09 -10.04 -15.23
CA SER A 206 -22.43 -8.63 -15.08
C SER A 206 -21.54 -7.77 -15.98
N PRO A 207 -21.78 -7.78 -17.32
CA PRO A 207 -20.91 -7.11 -18.28
C PRO A 207 -20.85 -5.58 -18.14
N GLN A 208 -21.76 -5.01 -17.35
CA GLN A 208 -21.89 -3.58 -17.06
C GLN A 208 -21.31 -3.19 -15.69
N ASP A 209 -20.78 -4.14 -14.92
CA ASP A 209 -20.12 -3.86 -13.65
C ASP A 209 -18.69 -3.36 -13.91
N SER A 210 -18.49 -2.04 -13.87
CA SER A 210 -17.19 -1.40 -14.08
C SER A 210 -16.13 -1.87 -13.08
N THR A 211 -16.52 -2.22 -11.85
CA THR A 211 -15.60 -2.69 -10.80
C THR A 211 -15.09 -4.09 -11.12
N ALA A 212 -15.98 -4.99 -11.55
CA ALA A 212 -15.58 -6.33 -11.98
C ALA A 212 -14.63 -6.28 -13.20
N VAL A 213 -14.93 -5.41 -14.18
CA VAL A 213 -14.08 -5.19 -15.36
C VAL A 213 -12.72 -4.61 -14.95
N ASN A 214 -12.67 -3.62 -14.06
CA ASN A 214 -11.42 -3.07 -13.53
C ASN A 214 -10.58 -4.14 -12.78
N ASN A 215 -11.21 -5.03 -12.02
CA ASN A 215 -10.51 -6.11 -11.33
C ASN A 215 -9.93 -7.13 -12.32
N LEU A 216 -10.65 -7.46 -13.41
CA LEU A 216 -10.14 -8.28 -14.50
C LEU A 216 -8.90 -7.63 -15.16
N GLY A 217 -8.94 -6.33 -15.44
CA GLY A 217 -7.77 -5.60 -15.96
C GLY A 217 -6.56 -5.68 -15.01
N THR A 218 -6.81 -5.62 -13.70
CA THR A 218 -5.75 -5.70 -12.67
C THR A 218 -5.07 -7.06 -12.65
N VAL A 219 -5.82 -8.16 -12.78
CA VAL A 219 -5.23 -9.49 -12.86
C VAL A 219 -4.52 -9.73 -14.19
N LEU A 220 -5.04 -9.21 -15.31
CA LEU A 220 -4.39 -9.29 -16.63
C LEU A 220 -3.03 -8.59 -16.62
N ARG A 221 -2.94 -7.41 -15.99
CA ARG A 221 -1.68 -6.70 -15.78
C ARG A 221 -0.71 -7.53 -14.92
N SER A 222 -1.23 -8.22 -13.90
CA SER A 222 -0.43 -9.11 -13.03
C SER A 222 0.09 -10.34 -13.79
N LEU A 223 -0.67 -10.82 -14.78
CA LEU A 223 -0.26 -11.85 -15.76
C LEU A 223 0.68 -11.32 -16.85
N ARG A 224 1.08 -10.03 -16.79
CA ARG A 224 1.88 -9.34 -17.82
C ARG A 224 1.24 -9.29 -19.21
N ARG A 225 -0.09 -9.45 -19.29
CA ARG A 225 -0.89 -9.29 -20.50
C ARG A 225 -1.28 -7.80 -20.61
N TYR A 226 -0.29 -6.94 -20.83
CA TYR A 226 -0.42 -5.48 -20.67
C TYR A 226 -1.39 -4.85 -21.66
N GLU A 227 -1.39 -5.32 -22.90
CA GLU A 227 -2.29 -4.85 -23.96
C GLU A 227 -3.75 -5.19 -23.62
N GLU A 228 -4.00 -6.43 -23.19
CA GLU A 228 -5.34 -6.88 -22.81
C GLU A 228 -5.83 -6.19 -21.53
N ALA A 229 -4.91 -5.93 -20.59
CA ALA A 229 -5.21 -5.13 -19.41
C ALA A 229 -5.62 -3.71 -19.79
N ALA A 230 -4.88 -3.06 -20.70
CA ALA A 230 -5.20 -1.72 -21.17
C ALA A 230 -6.58 -1.66 -21.86
N GLU A 231 -6.91 -2.65 -22.70
CA GLU A 231 -8.25 -2.75 -23.31
C GLU A 231 -9.35 -2.92 -22.26
N THR A 232 -9.11 -3.79 -21.28
CA THR A 232 -10.07 -4.06 -20.21
C THR A 232 -10.28 -2.83 -19.33
N PHE A 233 -9.21 -2.09 -19.00
CA PHE A 233 -9.33 -0.84 -18.26
C PHE A 233 -10.02 0.26 -19.08
N ARG A 234 -9.80 0.32 -20.39
CA ARG A 234 -10.54 1.26 -21.26
C ARG A 234 -12.04 0.99 -21.20
N ARG A 235 -12.44 -0.28 -21.29
CA ARG A 235 -13.84 -0.67 -21.08
C ARG A 235 -14.36 -0.29 -19.69
N ALA A 236 -13.55 -0.45 -18.64
CA ALA A 236 -13.97 -0.02 -17.29
C ALA A 236 -14.22 1.50 -17.22
N VAL A 237 -13.38 2.31 -17.87
CA VAL A 237 -13.56 3.77 -17.98
C VAL A 237 -14.77 4.13 -18.85
N GLU A 238 -15.07 3.36 -19.90
CA GLU A 238 -16.28 3.58 -20.72
C GLU A 238 -17.57 3.27 -19.95
N LEU A 239 -17.55 2.24 -19.11
CA LEU A 239 -18.69 1.84 -18.26
C LEU A 239 -18.93 2.84 -17.12
N ASP A 240 -17.85 3.36 -16.53
CA ASP A 240 -17.91 4.37 -15.47
C ASP A 240 -16.85 5.46 -15.71
N PRO A 241 -17.22 6.52 -16.46
CA PRO A 241 -16.30 7.63 -16.76
C PRO A 241 -15.85 8.42 -15.53
N HIS A 242 -16.49 8.24 -14.37
CA HIS A 242 -16.14 8.94 -13.13
C HIS A 242 -15.18 8.12 -12.25
N SER A 243 -14.90 6.86 -12.60
CA SER A 243 -14.01 5.98 -11.84
C SER A 243 -12.54 6.39 -11.96
N GLU A 244 -12.03 7.13 -10.97
CA GLU A 244 -10.61 7.48 -10.86
C GLU A 244 -9.70 6.25 -10.84
N SER A 245 -10.13 5.16 -10.16
CA SER A 245 -9.37 3.91 -10.11
C SER A 245 -9.18 3.29 -11.50
N ALA A 246 -10.24 3.24 -12.32
CA ALA A 246 -10.15 2.71 -13.68
C ALA A 246 -9.25 3.58 -14.55
N LEU A 247 -9.38 4.91 -14.44
CA LEU A 247 -8.55 5.89 -15.14
C LEU A 247 -7.06 5.72 -14.82
N VAL A 248 -6.73 5.66 -13.52
CA VAL A 248 -5.35 5.48 -13.05
C VAL A 248 -4.78 4.15 -13.52
N ASN A 249 -5.56 3.07 -13.48
CA ASN A 249 -5.10 1.77 -13.94
C ASN A 249 -4.88 1.71 -15.45
N LEU A 250 -5.74 2.37 -16.24
CA LEU A 250 -5.55 2.51 -17.68
C LEU A 250 -4.26 3.28 -17.98
N ALA A 251 -4.11 4.47 -17.41
CA ALA A 251 -2.94 5.33 -17.62
C ALA A 251 -1.62 4.61 -17.26
N ARG A 252 -1.56 3.94 -16.09
CA ARG A 252 -0.38 3.16 -15.70
C ARG A 252 -0.07 2.00 -16.64
N SER A 253 -1.09 1.40 -17.25
CA SER A 253 -0.89 0.33 -18.24
C SER A 253 -0.35 0.90 -19.56
N LEU A 254 -0.86 2.06 -19.99
CA LEU A 254 -0.35 2.80 -21.14
C LEU A 254 1.11 3.26 -20.95
N ASP A 255 1.45 3.81 -19.78
CA ASP A 255 2.83 4.17 -19.42
C ASP A 255 3.76 2.95 -19.47
N GLY A 256 3.29 1.81 -18.94
CA GLY A 256 3.99 0.52 -18.99
C GLY A 256 4.31 0.06 -20.42
N LEU A 257 3.39 0.31 -21.36
CA LEU A 257 3.53 0.03 -22.79
C LEU A 257 4.31 1.12 -23.55
N GLY A 258 4.68 2.23 -22.90
CA GLY A 258 5.40 3.35 -23.52
C GLY A 258 4.49 4.39 -24.21
N HIS A 259 3.17 4.31 -24.05
CA HIS A 259 2.20 5.25 -24.58
C HIS A 259 1.95 6.44 -23.63
N GLN A 260 3.03 7.09 -23.19
CA GLN A 260 3.01 8.14 -22.15
C GLN A 260 2.14 9.35 -22.54
N ASN A 261 2.19 9.77 -23.80
CA ASN A 261 1.36 10.90 -24.28
C ASN A 261 -0.13 10.58 -24.19
N THR A 262 -0.53 9.35 -24.48
CA THR A 262 -1.95 8.93 -24.37
C THR A 262 -2.41 8.91 -22.92
N ALA A 263 -1.54 8.53 -21.98
CA ALA A 263 -1.84 8.61 -20.55
C ALA A 263 -2.01 10.07 -20.07
N ILE A 264 -1.17 10.99 -20.56
CA ILE A 264 -1.28 12.42 -20.27
C ILE A 264 -2.61 12.98 -20.80
N GLU A 265 -2.94 12.74 -22.08
CA GLU A 265 -4.20 13.20 -22.69
C GLU A 265 -5.44 12.69 -21.95
N LEU A 266 -5.40 11.44 -21.47
CA LEU A 266 -6.47 10.82 -20.69
C LEU A 266 -6.71 11.60 -19.38
N PHE A 267 -5.65 11.91 -18.64
CA PHE A 267 -5.75 12.67 -17.41
C PHE A 267 -6.09 14.15 -17.63
N GLU A 268 -5.54 14.78 -18.67
CA GLU A 268 -5.86 16.18 -19.02
C GLU A 268 -7.37 16.34 -19.29
N ARG A 269 -7.96 15.41 -20.04
CA ARG A 269 -9.42 15.39 -20.27
C ARG A 269 -10.19 15.19 -18.96
N TYR A 270 -9.80 14.21 -18.15
CA TYR A 270 -10.50 13.96 -16.89
C TYR A 270 -10.44 15.15 -15.93
N VAL A 271 -9.27 15.80 -15.80
CA VAL A 271 -9.08 17.00 -14.97
C VAL A 271 -9.86 18.19 -15.52
N ALA A 272 -10.00 18.34 -16.84
CA ALA A 272 -10.81 19.39 -17.44
C ALA A 272 -12.30 19.25 -17.03
N ASP A 273 -12.81 18.02 -16.97
CA ASP A 273 -14.18 17.72 -16.55
C ASP A 273 -14.34 17.73 -15.01
N HIS A 274 -13.25 17.41 -14.27
CA HIS A 274 -13.23 17.26 -12.81
C HIS A 274 -12.08 18.07 -12.19
N PRO A 275 -12.13 19.42 -12.23
CA PRO A 275 -11.03 20.27 -11.78
C PRO A 275 -10.69 20.15 -10.29
N GLY A 276 -11.58 19.55 -9.49
CA GLY A 276 -11.38 19.27 -8.06
C GLY A 276 -10.72 17.93 -7.74
N SER A 277 -10.39 17.10 -8.74
CA SER A 277 -9.76 15.79 -8.50
C SER A 277 -8.27 15.92 -8.16
N VAL A 278 -7.98 15.87 -6.86
CA VAL A 278 -6.61 15.85 -6.31
C VAL A 278 -5.82 14.64 -6.82
N ILE A 279 -6.48 13.47 -6.89
CA ILE A 279 -5.87 12.21 -7.33
C ILE A 279 -5.49 12.29 -8.81
N ALA A 280 -6.39 12.75 -9.69
CA ALA A 280 -6.10 12.86 -11.11
C ALA A 280 -5.01 13.91 -11.40
N LEU A 281 -5.00 15.05 -10.69
CA LEU A 281 -3.94 16.05 -10.80
C LEU A 281 -2.57 15.49 -10.41
N HIS A 282 -2.50 14.73 -9.32
CA HIS A 282 -1.26 14.07 -8.90
C HIS A 282 -0.78 13.06 -9.94
N HIS A 283 -1.68 12.21 -10.47
CA HIS A 283 -1.30 11.23 -11.47
C HIS A 283 -0.93 11.86 -12.81
N LEU A 284 -1.62 12.93 -13.24
CA LEU A 284 -1.21 13.74 -14.39
C LEU A 284 0.21 14.29 -14.21
N GLY A 285 0.50 14.83 -13.03
CA GLY A 285 1.84 15.29 -12.68
C GLY A 285 2.90 14.19 -12.79
N ASN A 286 2.59 12.97 -12.35
CA ASN A 286 3.50 11.82 -12.47
C ASN A 286 3.76 11.43 -13.93
N SER A 287 2.72 11.30 -14.76
CA SER A 287 2.90 10.99 -16.20
C SER A 287 3.66 12.11 -16.93
N LEU A 288 3.43 13.38 -16.59
CA LEU A 288 4.20 14.52 -17.11
C LEU A 288 5.68 14.45 -16.68
N ALA A 289 5.96 14.11 -15.41
CA ALA A 289 7.32 13.98 -14.90
C ALA A 289 8.06 12.82 -15.58
N ASP A 290 7.41 11.69 -15.79
CA ASP A 290 7.97 10.52 -16.48
C ASP A 290 8.23 10.80 -17.97
N ALA A 291 7.45 11.70 -18.58
CA ALA A 291 7.69 12.23 -19.93
C ALA A 291 8.76 13.36 -19.98
N GLY A 292 9.38 13.71 -18.86
CA GLY A 292 10.39 14.78 -18.77
C GLY A 292 9.83 16.21 -18.75
N ARG A 293 8.49 16.37 -18.73
CA ARG A 293 7.79 17.67 -18.66
C ARG A 293 7.74 18.18 -17.21
N HIS A 294 8.90 18.35 -16.59
CA HIS A 294 9.01 18.63 -15.14
C HIS A 294 8.33 19.93 -14.70
N HIS A 295 8.34 20.99 -15.53
CA HIS A 295 7.66 22.25 -15.21
C HIS A 295 6.14 22.06 -15.11
N ASP A 296 5.55 21.36 -16.07
CA ASP A 296 4.12 21.08 -16.07
C ASP A 296 3.73 20.15 -14.91
N ALA A 297 4.58 19.17 -14.59
CA ALA A 297 4.39 18.29 -13.44
C ALA A 297 4.30 19.07 -12.11
N VAL A 298 5.24 19.99 -11.86
CA VAL A 298 5.24 20.87 -10.69
C VAL A 298 3.94 21.67 -10.59
N ALA A 299 3.45 22.22 -11.70
CA ALA A 299 2.20 22.97 -11.71
C ALA A 299 0.99 22.10 -11.33
N ARG A 300 0.92 20.84 -11.79
CA ARG A 300 -0.16 19.92 -11.43
C ARG A 300 -0.09 19.45 -9.97
N TYR A 301 1.11 19.18 -9.45
CA TYR A 301 1.27 18.85 -8.03
C TYR A 301 0.88 20.03 -7.12
N THR A 302 1.25 21.24 -7.50
CA THR A 302 0.89 22.46 -6.76
C THR A 302 -0.63 22.63 -6.75
N GLN A 303 -1.28 22.49 -7.90
CA GLN A 303 -2.74 22.55 -8.00
C GLN A 303 -3.44 21.48 -7.15
N ALA A 304 -2.88 20.26 -7.07
CA ALA A 304 -3.40 19.22 -6.18
C ALA A 304 -3.31 19.62 -4.70
N LEU A 305 -2.22 20.27 -4.29
CA LEU A 305 -2.02 20.78 -2.93
C LEU A 305 -2.84 22.02 -2.61
N ASP A 306 -3.15 22.86 -3.60
CA ASP A 306 -4.08 23.99 -3.43
C ASP A 306 -5.50 23.51 -3.11
N LEU A 307 -5.90 22.35 -3.66
CA LEU A 307 -7.18 21.70 -3.40
C LEU A 307 -7.18 20.91 -2.09
N ASP A 308 -6.12 20.16 -1.81
CA ASP A 308 -5.96 19.42 -0.56
C ASP A 308 -4.52 19.55 0.00
N PRO A 309 -4.30 20.47 0.95
CA PRO A 309 -3.03 20.65 1.63
C PRO A 309 -2.58 19.46 2.51
N GLN A 310 -3.43 18.45 2.71
CA GLN A 310 -3.13 17.22 3.47
C GLN A 310 -2.78 16.04 2.56
N TYR A 311 -2.75 16.21 1.24
CA TYR A 311 -2.46 15.13 0.30
C TYR A 311 -0.95 14.82 0.23
N ALA A 312 -0.47 13.96 1.14
CA ALA A 312 0.95 13.60 1.31
C ALA A 312 1.66 13.14 0.01
N PHE A 313 0.96 12.43 -0.88
CA PHE A 313 1.55 11.95 -2.13
C PHE A 313 1.96 13.06 -3.08
N ALA A 314 1.25 14.19 -3.11
CA ALA A 314 1.65 15.34 -3.95
C ALA A 314 2.91 16.01 -3.40
N TYR A 315 3.09 16.14 -2.08
CA TYR A 315 4.34 16.62 -1.50
C TYR A 315 5.53 15.71 -1.87
N SER A 316 5.36 14.39 -1.78
CA SER A 316 6.41 13.43 -2.17
C SER A 316 6.78 13.57 -3.66
N SER A 317 5.80 13.61 -4.55
CA SER A 317 6.06 13.77 -5.98
C SER A 317 6.65 15.15 -6.32
N LEU A 318 6.19 16.21 -5.68
CA LEU A 318 6.75 17.56 -5.84
C LEU A 318 8.21 17.62 -5.34
N GLY A 319 8.52 16.99 -4.21
CA GLY A 319 9.89 16.88 -3.69
C GLY A 319 10.83 16.20 -4.69
N ARG A 320 10.40 15.10 -5.31
CA ARG A 320 11.15 14.44 -6.40
C ARG A 320 11.35 15.38 -7.60
N ALA A 321 10.35 16.17 -7.97
CA ALA A 321 10.46 17.12 -9.07
C ALA A 321 11.45 18.27 -8.76
N HIS A 322 11.46 18.80 -7.53
CA HIS A 322 12.44 19.79 -7.08
C HIS A 322 13.86 19.20 -7.04
N LEU A 323 14.02 17.98 -6.54
CA LEU A 323 15.31 17.28 -6.52
C LEU A 323 15.90 17.13 -7.92
N ASN A 324 15.07 16.73 -8.90
CA ASN A 324 15.49 16.61 -10.31
C ASN A 324 15.90 17.96 -10.93
N ARG A 325 15.41 19.08 -10.39
CA ARG A 325 15.82 20.44 -10.78
C ARG A 325 17.06 20.95 -10.03
N GLY A 326 17.60 20.16 -9.10
CA GLY A 326 18.75 20.53 -8.27
C GLY A 326 18.40 21.30 -6.99
N ASP A 327 17.12 21.52 -6.70
CA ASP A 327 16.66 22.22 -5.50
C ASP A 327 16.50 21.24 -4.33
N ALA A 328 17.65 20.81 -3.78
CA ALA A 328 17.71 19.81 -2.72
C ALA A 328 17.06 20.27 -1.41
N GLN A 329 17.18 21.56 -1.08
CA GLN A 329 16.61 22.11 0.15
C GLN A 329 15.07 22.09 0.11
N ALA A 330 14.46 22.60 -0.96
CA ALA A 330 13.00 22.54 -1.09
C ALA A 330 12.51 21.09 -1.13
N ALA A 331 13.23 20.20 -1.82
CA ALA A 331 12.90 18.78 -1.83
C ALA A 331 12.90 18.16 -0.41
N ALA A 332 13.87 18.52 0.44
CA ALA A 332 13.95 18.06 1.83
C ALA A 332 12.70 18.45 2.64
N GLU A 333 12.30 19.72 2.55
CA GLU A 333 11.13 20.27 3.24
C GLU A 333 9.84 19.56 2.79
N LEU A 334 9.69 19.36 1.48
CA LEU A 334 8.54 18.66 0.90
C LEU A 334 8.47 17.19 1.34
N PHE A 335 9.60 16.47 1.35
CA PHE A 335 9.63 15.09 1.83
C PHE A 335 9.32 15.00 3.33
N ARG A 336 9.87 15.90 4.16
CA ARG A 336 9.53 15.96 5.59
C ARG A 336 8.04 16.23 5.79
N ARG A 337 7.47 17.16 5.03
CA ARG A 337 6.03 17.45 5.09
C ARG A 337 5.17 16.25 4.70
N ALA A 338 5.56 15.50 3.67
CA ALA A 338 4.89 14.25 3.30
C ALA A 338 4.92 13.24 4.46
N LEU A 339 6.06 13.08 5.14
CA LEU A 339 6.25 12.15 6.25
C LEU A 339 5.54 12.59 7.54
N GLU A 340 5.36 13.89 7.77
CA GLU A 340 4.52 14.41 8.86
C GLU A 340 3.05 14.04 8.67
N LEU A 341 2.54 14.16 7.43
CA LEU A 341 1.16 13.82 7.09
C LEU A 341 0.94 12.31 7.04
N ARG A 342 1.95 11.56 6.58
CA ARG A 342 1.90 10.12 6.41
C ARG A 342 3.26 9.47 6.73
N PRO A 343 3.47 9.05 8.00
CA PRO A 343 4.75 8.48 8.43
C PRO A 343 5.15 7.17 7.74
N ASP A 344 4.22 6.36 7.23
CA ASP A 344 4.46 5.04 6.62
C ASP A 344 5.02 5.08 5.18
N MET A 345 5.31 6.27 4.64
CA MET A 345 5.87 6.43 3.28
C MET A 345 7.37 6.10 3.22
N HIS A 346 7.75 4.83 3.38
CA HIS A 346 9.14 4.37 3.40
C HIS A 346 9.96 4.74 2.15
N GLU A 347 9.33 4.78 0.96
CA GLU A 347 9.98 5.20 -0.29
C GLU A 347 10.34 6.68 -0.24
N THR A 348 9.42 7.52 0.22
CA THR A 348 9.66 8.97 0.41
C THR A 348 10.75 9.20 1.44
N HIS A 349 10.76 8.45 2.54
CA HIS A 349 11.81 8.54 3.54
C HIS A 349 13.18 8.09 2.98
N SER A 350 13.22 7.05 2.14
CA SER A 350 14.45 6.65 1.44
C SER A 350 14.92 7.72 0.44
N CYS A 351 14.00 8.38 -0.29
CA CYS A 351 14.35 9.51 -1.15
C CYS A 351 14.95 10.69 -0.37
N LEU A 352 14.41 10.99 0.82
CA LEU A 352 14.97 11.98 1.74
C LEU A 352 16.40 11.60 2.14
N LEU A 353 16.63 10.37 2.62
CA LEU A 353 17.96 9.88 2.99
C LEU A 353 18.96 9.94 1.84
N PHE A 354 18.57 9.50 0.64
CA PHE A 354 19.41 9.55 -0.55
C PHE A 354 19.82 10.99 -0.91
N MET A 355 18.92 11.95 -0.73
CA MET A 355 19.21 13.37 -0.93
C MET A 355 20.14 13.90 0.17
N LEU A 356 19.81 13.70 1.44
CA LEU A 356 20.60 14.16 2.60
C LEU A 356 22.02 13.59 2.61
N SER A 357 22.25 12.44 1.97
CA SER A 357 23.59 11.86 1.78
C SER A 357 24.53 12.74 0.95
N ASN A 358 24.03 13.78 0.28
CA ASN A 358 24.82 14.76 -0.47
C ASN A 358 24.66 16.18 0.12
N ASP A 359 24.12 16.32 1.34
CA ASP A 359 23.95 17.61 2.01
C ASP A 359 25.22 17.97 2.81
N ASP A 360 25.99 18.92 2.29
CA ASP A 360 27.24 19.39 2.89
C ASP A 360 27.03 20.14 4.23
N MET A 361 25.79 20.51 4.57
CA MET A 361 25.46 21.21 5.81
C MET A 361 25.11 20.27 6.96
N LEU A 362 24.82 19.00 6.67
CA LEU A 362 24.41 18.02 7.66
C LEU A 362 25.64 17.31 8.25
N SER A 363 25.73 17.22 9.57
CA SER A 363 26.81 16.44 10.17
C SER A 363 26.61 14.93 9.92
N PRO A 364 27.68 14.13 9.84
CA PRO A 364 27.55 12.67 9.67
C PRO A 364 26.69 12.00 10.76
N ARG A 365 26.69 12.55 11.98
CA ARG A 365 25.89 12.04 13.10
C ARG A 365 24.40 12.34 12.94
N GLU A 366 24.04 13.51 12.42
CA GLU A 366 22.64 13.85 12.12
C GLU A 366 22.12 13.00 10.95
N LEU A 367 22.94 12.79 9.93
CA LEU A 367 22.60 11.89 8.82
C LEU A 367 22.38 10.46 9.33
N PHE A 368 23.28 9.95 10.19
CA PHE A 368 23.14 8.63 10.80
C PHE A 368 21.85 8.51 11.62
N ALA A 369 21.49 9.53 12.42
CA ALA A 369 20.27 9.53 13.20
C ALA A 369 19.01 9.41 12.33
N GLU A 370 18.98 10.04 11.17
CA GLU A 370 17.84 9.92 10.25
C GLU A 370 17.74 8.50 9.64
N HIS A 371 18.87 7.83 9.36
CA HIS A 371 18.86 6.43 8.94
C HIS A 371 18.29 5.51 10.02
N VAL A 372 18.71 5.70 11.27
CA VAL A 372 18.19 4.93 12.41
C VAL A 372 16.68 5.16 12.54
N ARG A 373 16.22 6.40 12.43
CA ARG A 373 14.79 6.75 12.45
C ARG A 373 14.02 6.06 11.32
N TRP A 374 14.60 5.95 10.13
CA TRP A 374 14.00 5.17 9.05
C TRP A 374 13.84 3.70 9.44
N GLY A 375 14.87 3.08 10.01
CA GLY A 375 14.82 1.69 10.47
C GLY A 375 13.80 1.45 11.57
N GLU A 376 13.68 2.37 12.52
CA GLU A 376 12.70 2.29 13.62
C GLU A 376 11.26 2.40 13.11
N LEU A 377 11.00 3.33 12.18
CA LEU A 377 9.66 3.60 11.69
C LEU A 377 9.16 2.54 10.69
N HIS A 378 10.06 2.06 9.82
CA HIS A 378 9.69 1.23 8.67
C HIS A 378 10.13 -0.23 8.81
N GLY A 379 11.15 -0.51 9.61
CA GLY A 379 11.76 -1.84 9.72
C GLY A 379 11.04 -2.81 10.66
N HIS A 380 9.89 -2.44 11.23
CA HIS A 380 9.11 -3.30 12.11
C HIS A 380 8.29 -4.34 11.32
N VAL A 381 8.31 -5.59 11.78
CA VAL A 381 7.53 -6.70 11.23
C VAL A 381 6.95 -7.55 12.36
N ASP A 382 5.79 -8.17 12.11
CA ASP A 382 5.08 -9.00 13.10
C ASP A 382 5.86 -10.26 13.50
N PHE A 383 6.72 -10.75 12.61
CA PHE A 383 7.55 -11.93 12.85
C PHE A 383 8.83 -11.92 12.02
N GLN A 384 9.79 -12.74 12.43
CA GLN A 384 11.00 -13.05 11.68
C GLN A 384 11.12 -14.55 11.43
N PHE A 385 11.72 -14.93 10.31
CA PHE A 385 11.89 -16.34 9.97
C PHE A 385 12.90 -17.03 10.90
N SER A 386 12.61 -18.27 11.28
CA SER A 386 13.55 -19.12 12.02
C SER A 386 14.56 -19.78 11.07
N HIS A 387 15.79 -19.93 11.56
CA HIS A 387 16.88 -20.61 10.86
C HIS A 387 17.37 -21.86 11.60
N ALA A 388 16.62 -22.34 12.60
CA ALA A 388 17.04 -23.48 13.44
C ALA A 388 17.29 -24.76 12.64
N GLU A 389 16.51 -24.97 11.57
CA GLU A 389 16.60 -26.15 10.70
C GLU A 389 17.66 -26.01 9.59
N ARG A 390 18.35 -24.87 9.49
CA ARG A 390 19.36 -24.64 8.44
C ARG A 390 20.57 -25.54 8.67
N SER A 391 20.95 -26.28 7.64
CA SER A 391 22.12 -27.16 7.66
C SER A 391 23.40 -26.37 7.96
N ARG A 392 24.08 -26.74 9.05
CA ARG A 392 25.39 -26.22 9.47
C ARG A 392 26.56 -27.08 8.99
N GLN A 393 26.33 -27.97 8.01
CA GLN A 393 27.40 -28.80 7.47
C GLN A 393 28.51 -27.94 6.87
N VAL A 394 29.73 -28.18 7.33
CA VAL A 394 30.94 -27.59 6.78
C VAL A 394 31.23 -28.28 5.43
N ASN A 395 31.64 -27.53 4.41
CA ASN A 395 31.96 -27.97 3.03
C ASN A 395 30.78 -28.23 2.06
N ARG A 396 29.56 -27.77 2.38
CA ARG A 396 28.52 -27.66 1.34
C ARG A 396 28.67 -26.36 0.56
N ARG A 397 28.11 -26.31 -0.65
CA ARG A 397 27.97 -25.05 -1.38
C ARG A 397 27.17 -24.03 -0.57
N LEU A 398 27.68 -22.82 -0.47
CA LEU A 398 26.96 -21.69 0.13
C LEU A 398 25.96 -21.13 -0.88
N LYS A 399 24.72 -20.94 -0.44
CA LYS A 399 23.68 -20.27 -1.23
C LYS A 399 23.72 -18.77 -0.96
N ILE A 400 24.15 -18.00 -1.95
CA ILE A 400 24.23 -16.53 -1.85
C ILE A 400 23.14 -15.91 -2.72
N GLY A 401 22.29 -15.10 -2.10
CA GLY A 401 21.21 -14.36 -2.76
C GLY A 401 21.57 -12.89 -2.92
N TYR A 402 21.47 -12.34 -4.13
CA TYR A 402 21.64 -10.91 -4.40
C TYR A 402 20.29 -10.27 -4.71
N VAL A 403 19.91 -9.22 -3.98
CA VAL A 403 18.63 -8.52 -4.15
C VAL A 403 18.90 -7.14 -4.73
N SER A 404 18.31 -6.82 -5.88
CA SER A 404 18.53 -5.52 -6.51
C SER A 404 17.48 -5.14 -7.55
N PRO A 405 17.08 -3.85 -7.64
CA PRO A 405 16.34 -3.30 -8.78
C PRO A 405 17.24 -2.99 -9.98
N ASP A 406 18.56 -3.09 -9.82
CA ASP A 406 19.54 -2.56 -10.75
C ASP A 406 20.27 -3.65 -11.55
N LEU A 407 19.72 -4.87 -11.60
CA LEU A 407 20.23 -5.97 -12.42
C LEU A 407 19.83 -5.82 -13.89
N ARG A 408 20.14 -4.64 -14.44
CA ARG A 408 19.85 -4.14 -15.79
C ARG A 408 20.96 -3.16 -16.19
N GLU A 409 20.83 -2.44 -17.30
CA GLU A 409 21.72 -1.35 -17.67
C GLU A 409 21.69 -0.25 -16.59
N HIS A 410 22.64 -0.36 -15.67
CA HIS A 410 22.77 0.48 -14.49
C HIS A 410 24.20 0.43 -13.96
N ALA A 411 24.61 1.46 -13.21
CA ALA A 411 25.94 1.54 -12.63
C ALA A 411 26.26 0.32 -11.74
N VAL A 412 25.34 -0.09 -10.87
CA VAL A 412 25.50 -1.27 -9.99
C VAL A 412 25.88 -2.53 -10.77
N ALA A 413 25.21 -2.81 -11.89
CA ALA A 413 25.51 -3.97 -12.72
C ALA A 413 26.96 -3.97 -13.26
N ARG A 414 27.56 -2.80 -13.52
CA ARG A 414 28.96 -2.68 -13.99
C ARG A 414 29.98 -3.10 -12.94
N PHE A 415 29.67 -2.95 -11.66
CA PHE A 415 30.53 -3.38 -10.56
C PHE A 415 30.19 -4.78 -10.04
N PHE A 416 28.93 -5.18 -10.19
CA PHE A 416 28.45 -6.48 -9.72
C PHE A 416 28.76 -7.62 -10.70
N MET A 417 28.63 -7.40 -12.01
CA MET A 417 28.79 -8.44 -13.02
C MET A 417 30.14 -9.18 -12.95
N PRO A 418 31.30 -8.50 -12.71
CA PRO A 418 32.58 -9.19 -12.58
C PRO A 418 32.62 -10.10 -11.35
N VAL A 419 32.01 -9.69 -10.24
CA VAL A 419 31.90 -10.52 -9.03
C VAL A 419 31.04 -11.74 -9.31
N LEU A 420 29.89 -11.55 -9.97
CA LEU A 420 29.00 -12.63 -10.34
C LEU A 420 29.70 -13.68 -11.22
N ALA A 421 30.48 -13.23 -12.21
CA ALA A 421 31.20 -14.09 -13.15
C ALA A 421 32.35 -14.90 -12.51
N GLN A 422 32.87 -14.47 -11.35
CA GLN A 422 34.03 -15.06 -10.69
C GLN A 422 33.67 -15.94 -9.49
N HIS A 423 32.39 -16.12 -9.16
CA HIS A 423 31.98 -17.11 -8.15
C HIS A 423 32.41 -18.51 -8.58
N ASP A 424 33.13 -19.21 -7.71
CA ASP A 424 33.47 -20.62 -7.91
C ASP A 424 32.19 -21.46 -7.76
N PRO A 425 31.69 -22.08 -8.86
CA PRO A 425 30.44 -22.85 -8.82
C PRO A 425 30.57 -24.12 -7.97
N THR A 426 31.78 -24.56 -7.60
CA THR A 426 31.97 -25.68 -6.68
C THR A 426 31.79 -25.29 -5.22
N GLN A 427 31.89 -24.00 -4.90
CA GLN A 427 31.79 -23.45 -3.54
C GLN A 427 30.51 -22.65 -3.31
N VAL A 428 29.97 -22.02 -4.36
CA VAL A 428 28.84 -21.08 -4.25
C VAL A 428 27.75 -21.44 -5.24
N GLU A 429 26.50 -21.41 -4.78
CA GLU A 429 25.29 -21.44 -5.59
C GLU A 429 24.61 -20.06 -5.53
N VAL A 430 24.43 -19.40 -6.68
CA VAL A 430 24.05 -17.99 -6.74
C VAL A 430 22.59 -17.81 -7.16
N PHE A 431 21.88 -17.00 -6.39
CA PHE A 431 20.50 -16.58 -6.64
C PHE A 431 20.47 -15.06 -6.86
N CYS A 432 19.74 -14.61 -7.88
CA CYS A 432 19.48 -13.20 -8.13
C CYS A 432 17.98 -12.92 -7.99
N TYR A 433 17.62 -12.06 -7.04
CA TYR A 433 16.27 -11.56 -6.78
C TYR A 433 16.12 -10.17 -7.41
N ALA A 434 15.68 -10.15 -8.68
CA ALA A 434 15.69 -8.97 -9.54
C ALA A 434 14.36 -8.21 -9.49
N HIS A 435 14.39 -6.93 -9.11
CA HIS A 435 13.25 -6.01 -9.22
C HIS A 435 13.31 -5.20 -10.53
N VAL A 436 13.36 -5.91 -11.67
CA VAL A 436 13.52 -5.31 -13.01
C VAL A 436 12.22 -5.43 -13.81
N HIS A 437 11.61 -4.30 -14.14
CA HIS A 437 10.36 -4.25 -14.91
C HIS A 437 10.56 -4.41 -16.42
N ARG A 438 11.60 -3.76 -16.96
CA ARG A 438 12.00 -3.84 -18.37
C ARG A 438 13.41 -4.43 -18.42
N GLU A 439 13.50 -5.65 -18.91
CA GLU A 439 14.77 -6.34 -19.07
C GLU A 439 15.50 -5.87 -20.33
N ASP A 440 16.82 -5.90 -20.30
CA ASP A 440 17.72 -5.46 -21.37
C ASP A 440 18.88 -6.45 -21.59
N GLU A 441 19.82 -6.10 -22.48
CA GLU A 441 20.98 -6.94 -22.79
C GLU A 441 21.85 -7.22 -21.56
N THR A 442 22.02 -6.24 -20.68
CA THR A 442 22.76 -6.39 -19.42
C THR A 442 22.05 -7.39 -18.50
N THR A 443 20.72 -7.32 -18.42
CA THR A 443 19.88 -8.29 -17.70
C THR A 443 20.08 -9.70 -18.24
N ALA A 444 20.06 -9.88 -19.56
CA ALA A 444 20.26 -11.17 -20.22
C ALA A 444 21.65 -11.77 -19.91
N LYS A 445 22.70 -10.92 -19.90
CA LYS A 445 24.05 -11.35 -19.52
C LYS A 445 24.14 -11.78 -18.06
N LEU A 446 23.55 -11.02 -17.13
CA LEU A 446 23.51 -11.39 -15.70
C LEU A 446 22.77 -12.72 -15.49
N LYS A 447 21.66 -12.95 -16.19
CA LYS A 447 20.94 -14.24 -16.18
C LYS A 447 21.84 -15.40 -16.60
N SER A 448 22.64 -15.24 -17.65
CA SER A 448 23.55 -16.31 -18.11
C SER A 448 24.66 -16.68 -17.12
N LEU A 449 24.97 -15.78 -16.17
CA LEU A 449 25.99 -15.99 -15.14
C LEU A 449 25.41 -16.47 -13.81
N THR A 450 24.08 -16.51 -13.67
CA THR A 450 23.41 -16.84 -12.40
C THR A 450 22.87 -18.27 -12.44
N HIS A 451 22.89 -18.98 -11.31
CA HIS A 451 22.28 -20.31 -11.21
C HIS A 451 20.76 -20.23 -11.17
N HIS A 452 20.23 -19.27 -10.39
CA HIS A 452 18.80 -19.05 -10.22
C HIS A 452 18.43 -17.57 -10.37
N TRP A 453 17.56 -17.27 -11.33
CA TRP A 453 16.96 -15.95 -11.49
C TRP A 453 15.54 -15.94 -10.94
N ARG A 454 15.22 -14.96 -10.09
CA ARG A 454 13.92 -14.77 -9.45
C ARG A 454 13.46 -13.33 -9.67
N SER A 455 12.33 -13.13 -10.35
CA SER A 455 11.72 -11.80 -10.47
C SER A 455 11.00 -11.45 -9.17
N THR A 456 11.27 -10.29 -8.60
CA THR A 456 10.52 -9.73 -7.46
C THR A 456 9.45 -8.72 -7.88
N CYS A 457 9.34 -8.40 -9.18
CA CYS A 457 8.31 -7.52 -9.70
C CYS A 457 6.91 -8.03 -9.36
N GLY A 458 6.10 -7.13 -8.80
CA GLY A 458 4.76 -7.45 -8.32
C GLY A 458 4.72 -8.18 -6.98
N LEU A 459 5.85 -8.64 -6.40
CA LEU A 459 5.93 -9.24 -5.06
C LEU A 459 5.85 -8.18 -3.95
N SER A 460 5.11 -8.45 -2.87
CA SER A 460 5.21 -7.68 -1.62
C SER A 460 6.53 -7.96 -0.89
N TYR A 461 6.87 -7.16 0.13
CA TYR A 461 8.11 -7.36 0.89
C TYR A 461 8.16 -8.71 1.60
N LEU A 462 7.07 -9.13 2.25
CA LEU A 462 6.94 -10.45 2.86
C LEU A 462 7.09 -11.57 1.82
N GLN A 463 6.45 -11.44 0.65
CA GLN A 463 6.53 -12.50 -0.37
C GLN A 463 7.91 -12.65 -0.98
N VAL A 464 8.67 -11.56 -1.10
CA VAL A 464 10.10 -11.65 -1.45
C VAL A 464 10.87 -12.41 -0.35
N ALA A 465 10.57 -12.12 0.93
CA ALA A 465 11.20 -12.81 2.05
C ALA A 465 10.85 -14.32 2.10
N GLU A 466 9.58 -14.68 1.88
CA GLU A 466 9.12 -16.07 1.76
C GLU A 466 9.84 -16.82 0.63
N LEU A 467 9.99 -16.18 -0.53
CA LEU A 467 10.71 -16.75 -1.66
C LEU A 467 12.18 -17.02 -1.32
N ILE A 468 12.85 -16.07 -0.67
CA ILE A 468 14.25 -16.20 -0.22
C ILE A 468 14.39 -17.31 0.83
N GLN A 469 13.46 -17.39 1.77
CA GLN A 469 13.44 -18.43 2.80
C GLN A 469 13.23 -19.82 2.18
N ALA A 470 12.33 -19.94 1.18
CA ALA A 470 12.07 -21.18 0.46
C ALA A 470 13.27 -21.66 -0.36
N ASP A 471 14.01 -20.75 -0.99
CA ASP A 471 15.28 -21.06 -1.67
C ASP A 471 16.40 -21.49 -0.68
N GLN A 472 16.17 -21.27 0.61
CA GLN A 472 17.11 -21.52 1.71
C GLN A 472 18.44 -20.78 1.53
N ILE A 473 18.38 -19.47 1.26
CA ILE A 473 19.58 -18.61 1.16
C ILE A 473 20.35 -18.55 2.48
N ASP A 474 21.67 -18.67 2.43
CA ASP A 474 22.56 -18.61 3.59
C ASP A 474 23.03 -17.18 3.86
N ILE A 475 23.44 -16.48 2.80
CA ILE A 475 23.90 -15.10 2.84
C ILE A 475 23.05 -14.31 1.84
N LEU A 476 22.28 -13.35 2.34
CA LEU A 476 21.49 -12.46 1.51
C LEU A 476 22.16 -11.10 1.43
N VAL A 477 22.37 -10.61 0.21
CA VAL A 477 23.09 -9.38 -0.09
C VAL A 477 22.14 -8.37 -0.72
N ASP A 478 21.90 -7.26 -0.04
CA ASP A 478 21.27 -6.07 -0.60
C ASP A 478 22.28 -5.32 -1.45
N LEU A 479 21.91 -5.01 -2.70
CA LEU A 479 22.74 -4.20 -3.61
C LEU A 479 22.23 -2.78 -3.80
N ALA A 480 21.17 -2.36 -3.10
CA ALA A 480 20.45 -1.13 -3.40
C ALA A 480 20.52 -0.08 -2.28
N GLY A 481 20.43 -0.48 -1.01
CA GLY A 481 20.21 0.44 0.11
C GLY A 481 19.01 1.36 -0.12
N HIS A 482 19.11 2.65 0.21
CA HIS A 482 18.01 3.62 0.03
C HIS A 482 17.84 4.16 -1.39
N THR A 483 18.30 3.43 -2.41
CA THR A 483 18.07 3.81 -3.82
C THR A 483 16.68 3.37 -4.31
N ALA A 484 16.28 3.87 -5.47
CA ALA A 484 14.93 3.66 -6.01
C ALA A 484 14.65 2.18 -6.31
N GLY A 485 13.47 1.69 -5.90
CA GLY A 485 13.05 0.30 -6.13
C GLY A 485 13.71 -0.73 -5.20
N ASN A 486 14.39 -0.29 -4.15
CA ASN A 486 15.02 -1.18 -3.18
C ASN A 486 14.02 -2.13 -2.50
N ARG A 487 14.55 -3.19 -1.90
CA ARG A 487 13.79 -4.22 -1.19
C ARG A 487 14.21 -4.36 0.27
N LEU A 488 14.69 -3.28 0.90
CA LEU A 488 15.18 -3.30 2.28
C LEU A 488 14.15 -3.89 3.26
N LEU A 489 12.85 -3.57 3.11
CA LEU A 489 11.82 -4.10 4.01
C LEU A 489 11.63 -5.62 3.92
N SER A 490 12.08 -6.28 2.85
CA SER A 490 12.13 -7.75 2.82
C SER A 490 13.16 -8.34 3.78
N PHE A 491 14.23 -7.60 4.08
CA PHE A 491 15.28 -8.01 5.02
C PHE A 491 14.80 -7.90 6.48
N ALA A 492 13.79 -7.08 6.78
CA ALA A 492 13.22 -6.93 8.13
C ALA A 492 12.69 -8.27 8.68
N TYR A 493 12.15 -9.13 7.80
CA TYR A 493 11.67 -10.48 8.13
C TYR A 493 12.80 -11.49 8.41
N ARG A 494 14.06 -11.11 8.22
CA ARG A 494 15.24 -11.99 8.30
C ARG A 494 15.07 -13.30 7.53
N PRO A 495 14.81 -13.30 6.21
CA PRO A 495 14.66 -14.54 5.43
C PRO A 495 15.97 -15.33 5.22
N ALA A 496 17.13 -14.79 5.60
CA ALA A 496 18.41 -15.49 5.62
C ALA A 496 19.13 -15.26 6.95
N PRO A 497 19.92 -16.23 7.44
CA PRO A 497 20.61 -16.13 8.72
C PRO A 497 21.70 -15.05 8.74
N VAL A 498 22.28 -14.73 7.59
CA VAL A 498 23.26 -13.64 7.42
C VAL A 498 22.75 -12.69 6.35
N GLN A 499 22.67 -11.41 6.71
CA GLN A 499 22.22 -10.33 5.82
C GLN A 499 23.29 -9.26 5.70
N VAL A 500 23.58 -8.86 4.46
CA VAL A 500 24.70 -7.99 4.13
C VAL A 500 24.22 -6.88 3.20
N SER A 501 24.59 -5.62 3.46
CA SER A 501 24.44 -4.54 2.48
C SER A 501 25.77 -4.28 1.77
N TRP A 502 25.70 -4.08 0.45
CA TRP A 502 26.86 -3.73 -0.35
C TRP A 502 26.48 -2.92 -1.61
N LEU A 503 27.39 -2.05 -2.01
CA LEU A 503 27.50 -1.38 -3.31
C LEU A 503 26.56 -0.20 -3.59
N GLY A 504 25.25 -0.40 -3.67
CA GLY A 504 24.35 0.61 -4.26
C GLY A 504 24.19 1.90 -3.46
N TYR A 505 24.53 1.88 -2.17
CA TYR A 505 24.30 2.98 -1.25
C TYR A 505 25.52 3.25 -0.35
N PRO A 506 25.95 4.52 -0.20
CA PRO A 506 27.22 4.84 0.45
C PRO A 506 27.16 4.87 1.98
N ASN A 507 25.97 4.85 2.58
CA ASN A 507 25.79 4.92 4.03
C ASN A 507 25.20 3.62 4.59
N THR A 508 24.97 3.59 5.90
CA THR A 508 24.18 2.57 6.59
C THR A 508 22.77 2.45 5.99
N THR A 509 22.16 1.27 6.08
CA THR A 509 20.74 1.07 5.76
C THR A 509 19.82 1.51 6.91
N GLY A 510 20.37 1.72 8.12
CA GLY A 510 19.60 1.99 9.33
C GLY A 510 18.72 0.83 9.80
N LEU A 511 18.62 -0.27 9.03
CA LEU A 511 17.71 -1.38 9.30
C LEU A 511 18.33 -2.31 10.36
N PRO A 512 17.70 -2.51 11.53
CA PRO A 512 18.28 -3.36 12.59
C PRO A 512 18.45 -4.83 12.20
N ALA A 513 17.71 -5.29 11.17
CA ALA A 513 17.82 -6.65 10.66
C ALA A 513 19.04 -6.87 9.74
N MET A 514 19.75 -5.81 9.33
CA MET A 514 20.94 -5.92 8.48
C MET A 514 22.19 -6.18 9.35
N ASP A 515 22.85 -7.32 9.16
CA ASP A 515 23.93 -7.73 10.07
C ASP A 515 25.26 -7.05 9.71
N TYR A 516 25.60 -7.02 8.42
CA TYR A 516 26.90 -6.55 7.96
C TYR A 516 26.79 -5.55 6.81
N ARG A 517 27.82 -4.74 6.66
CA ARG A 517 28.04 -3.93 5.46
C ARG A 517 29.45 -4.16 4.93
N LEU A 518 29.55 -4.50 3.64
CA LEU A 518 30.86 -4.59 2.98
C LEU A 518 31.37 -3.20 2.66
N THR A 519 32.49 -2.81 3.24
CA THR A 519 33.17 -1.53 3.05
C THR A 519 34.70 -1.69 2.97
N SER A 520 35.46 -0.62 3.11
CA SER A 520 36.92 -0.58 3.13
C SER A 520 37.41 0.54 4.05
N GLU A 521 38.67 0.46 4.50
CA GLU A 521 39.28 1.49 5.35
C GLU A 521 39.31 2.88 4.68
N ILE A 522 39.29 2.93 3.35
CA ILE A 522 39.27 4.18 2.58
C ILE A 522 37.88 4.82 2.58
N GLN A 523 36.82 4.00 2.53
CA GLN A 523 35.44 4.48 2.48
C GLN A 523 34.89 4.79 3.87
N ASP A 524 35.12 3.89 4.83
CA ASP A 524 34.63 3.99 6.20
C ASP A 524 35.76 3.65 7.17
N PRO A 525 36.60 4.63 7.56
CA PRO A 525 37.72 4.41 8.46
C PRO A 525 37.24 3.90 9.83
N ALA A 526 38.12 3.26 10.59
CA ALA A 526 37.78 2.72 11.92
C ALA A 526 37.14 3.76 12.87
N SER A 527 37.49 5.05 12.73
CA SER A 527 36.92 6.15 13.52
C SER A 527 35.43 6.39 13.28
N GLU A 528 34.87 5.89 12.18
CA GLU A 528 33.49 6.13 11.76
C GLU A 528 32.57 4.93 11.98
N GLU A 529 33.06 3.88 12.65
CA GLU A 529 32.28 2.65 12.91
C GLU A 529 30.97 2.92 13.68
N SER A 530 30.93 3.97 14.51
CA SER A 530 29.71 4.38 15.23
C SER A 530 28.63 5.03 14.36
N LEU A 531 28.90 5.26 13.07
CA LEU A 531 27.95 5.86 12.11
C LEU A 531 27.21 4.81 11.27
N HIS A 532 27.24 3.54 11.71
CA HIS A 532 26.58 2.44 11.03
C HIS A 532 25.80 1.58 12.01
N THR A 533 24.61 1.12 11.60
CA THR A 533 23.85 0.13 12.38
C THR A 533 24.36 -1.29 12.13
N GLU A 534 24.95 -1.54 10.97
CA GLU A 534 25.57 -2.80 10.59
C GLU A 534 26.99 -2.93 11.16
N GLN A 535 27.45 -4.16 11.35
CA GLN A 535 28.87 -4.42 11.56
C GLN A 535 29.65 -4.28 10.25
N LEU A 536 30.71 -3.48 10.26
CA LEU A 536 31.51 -3.22 9.06
C LEU A 536 32.50 -4.35 8.77
N ILE A 537 32.44 -4.91 7.56
CA ILE A 537 33.45 -5.83 7.03
C ILE A 537 34.31 -5.05 6.03
N ARG A 538 35.55 -4.76 6.41
CA ARG A 538 36.49 -3.97 5.61
C ARG A 538 37.31 -4.85 4.67
N LEU A 539 37.06 -4.75 3.38
CA LEU A 539 37.81 -5.45 2.33
C LEU A 539 39.13 -4.72 2.05
N PRO A 540 40.27 -5.45 1.93
CA PRO A 540 41.60 -4.86 1.91
C PRO A 540 41.92 -4.05 0.63
N LEU A 541 41.24 -4.33 -0.48
CA LEU A 541 41.48 -3.68 -1.79
C LEU A 541 40.36 -2.73 -2.22
N GLY A 542 39.46 -2.36 -1.30
CA GLY A 542 38.23 -1.64 -1.62
C GLY A 542 37.05 -2.57 -1.93
N THR A 543 35.90 -1.98 -2.17
CA THR A 543 34.62 -2.69 -2.37
C THR A 543 34.08 -2.65 -3.80
N ASN A 544 34.75 -1.93 -4.71
CA ASN A 544 34.26 -1.67 -6.05
C ASN A 544 35.05 -2.49 -7.08
N CYS A 545 34.36 -3.39 -7.80
CA CYS A 545 34.96 -4.24 -8.85
C CYS A 545 34.47 -3.81 -10.24
N TYR A 546 35.02 -2.72 -10.78
CA TYR A 546 34.59 -2.17 -12.07
C TYR A 546 35.12 -2.95 -13.27
N GLU A 547 34.24 -3.28 -14.22
CA GLU A 547 34.62 -3.69 -15.57
C GLU A 547 34.05 -2.72 -16.60
N ALA A 548 34.92 -2.21 -17.48
CA ALA A 548 34.52 -1.28 -18.53
C ALA A 548 33.65 -1.99 -19.58
N PRO A 549 32.63 -1.30 -20.15
CA PRO A 549 31.86 -1.87 -21.26
C PRO A 549 32.77 -2.15 -22.46
N THR A 550 32.46 -3.20 -23.21
CA THR A 550 33.18 -3.54 -24.45
C THR A 550 33.08 -2.46 -25.53
N SER A 551 32.07 -1.59 -25.44
CA SER A 551 31.89 -0.42 -26.28
C SER A 551 32.72 0.80 -25.86
N ALA A 552 33.47 0.72 -24.76
CA ALA A 552 34.34 1.81 -24.33
C ALA A 552 35.37 2.15 -25.43
N PRO A 553 35.60 3.45 -25.72
CA PRO A 553 36.56 3.83 -26.73
C PRO A 553 37.98 3.42 -26.33
N ALA A 554 38.84 3.16 -27.31
CA ALA A 554 40.25 2.93 -27.07
C ALA A 554 40.86 4.13 -26.33
N ILE A 555 41.82 3.85 -25.44
CA ILE A 555 42.60 4.89 -24.77
C ILE A 555 43.29 5.72 -25.85
N SER A 556 43.05 7.03 -25.84
CA SER A 556 43.63 7.98 -26.78
C SER A 556 44.72 8.82 -26.11
N PRO A 557 45.62 9.46 -26.87
CA PRO A 557 46.57 10.43 -26.31
C PRO A 557 45.88 11.53 -25.50
N LEU A 558 46.62 12.16 -24.58
CA LEU A 558 46.05 13.16 -23.69
C LEU A 558 45.42 14.30 -24.52
N PRO A 559 44.18 14.72 -24.20
CA PRO A 559 43.56 15.87 -24.88
C PRO A 559 44.43 17.13 -24.85
N PHE A 560 45.21 17.27 -23.77
CA PHE A 560 46.20 18.34 -23.56
C PHE A 560 47.17 18.50 -24.73
N ASP A 561 47.69 17.38 -25.26
CA ASP A 561 48.69 17.39 -26.33
C ASP A 561 48.15 17.99 -27.63
N ARG A 562 46.83 17.90 -27.83
CA ARG A 562 46.14 18.45 -29.01
C ARG A 562 45.69 19.89 -28.82
N ASN A 563 45.17 20.23 -27.65
CA ASN A 563 44.47 21.51 -27.43
C ASN A 563 45.33 22.57 -26.72
N GLY A 564 46.45 22.19 -26.10
CA GLY A 564 47.34 23.07 -25.35
C GLY A 564 46.80 23.52 -23.99
N PHE A 565 45.72 22.92 -23.49
CA PHE A 565 45.14 23.27 -22.18
C PHE A 565 44.52 22.09 -21.45
N VAL A 566 44.59 22.13 -20.12
CA VAL A 566 43.97 21.11 -19.27
C VAL A 566 42.45 21.19 -19.39
N THR A 567 41.79 20.05 -19.61
CA THR A 567 40.33 19.96 -19.55
C THR A 567 39.93 19.09 -18.38
N PHE A 568 39.30 19.70 -17.37
CA PHE A 568 38.65 18.99 -16.28
C PHE A 568 37.27 18.50 -16.72
N GLY A 569 36.88 17.32 -16.27
CA GLY A 569 35.55 16.76 -16.48
C GLY A 569 34.84 16.57 -15.15
N SER A 570 33.61 17.08 -15.03
CA SER A 570 32.71 16.76 -13.93
C SER A 570 31.51 15.99 -14.45
N LEU A 571 31.28 14.80 -13.91
CA LEU A 571 30.17 13.90 -14.27
C LEU A 571 29.03 13.96 -13.25
N HIS A 572 28.98 15.03 -12.45
CA HIS A 572 28.02 15.15 -11.36
C HIS A 572 26.58 15.38 -11.85
N ARG A 573 25.63 14.80 -11.12
CA ARG A 573 24.21 15.20 -11.20
C ARG A 573 24.08 16.63 -10.67
N PRO A 574 23.09 17.43 -11.12
CA PRO A 574 23.01 18.85 -10.73
C PRO A 574 22.87 19.01 -9.20
N GLN A 575 22.15 18.10 -8.56
CA GLN A 575 22.00 18.01 -7.10
C GLN A 575 23.31 17.83 -6.30
N LYS A 576 24.45 17.52 -6.96
CA LYS A 576 25.77 17.39 -6.33
C LYS A 576 26.69 18.60 -6.60
N ILE A 577 26.16 19.65 -7.22
CA ILE A 577 26.90 20.89 -7.51
C ILE A 577 26.42 21.95 -6.51
N SER A 578 26.83 21.78 -5.25
CA SER A 578 26.55 22.75 -4.17
C SER A 578 27.37 24.03 -4.36
N ALA A 579 27.04 25.09 -3.61
CA ALA A 579 27.84 26.32 -3.61
C ALA A 579 29.32 26.06 -3.24
N PRO A 580 29.64 25.25 -2.20
CA PRO A 580 31.03 24.85 -1.93
C PRO A 580 31.71 24.13 -3.11
N VAL A 581 31.01 23.23 -3.81
CA VAL A 581 31.55 22.54 -5.00
C VAL A 581 31.80 23.53 -6.14
N PHE A 582 30.91 24.51 -6.33
CA PHE A 582 31.08 25.57 -7.32
C PHE A 582 32.31 26.43 -7.00
N ASP A 583 32.44 26.89 -5.75
CA ASP A 583 33.59 27.68 -5.29
C ASP A 583 34.91 26.90 -5.45
N LEU A 584 34.90 25.61 -5.14
CA LEU A 584 36.04 24.73 -5.35
C LEU A 584 36.44 24.69 -6.83
N TRP A 585 35.49 24.47 -7.75
CA TRP A 585 35.78 24.48 -9.18
C TRP A 585 36.31 25.84 -9.65
N ALA A 586 35.74 26.95 -9.18
CA ALA A 586 36.22 28.28 -9.49
C ALA A 586 37.68 28.49 -9.04
N ASN A 587 38.02 27.99 -7.85
CA ASN A 587 39.39 28.06 -7.33
C ASN A 587 40.36 27.18 -8.12
N VAL A 588 39.95 25.97 -8.50
CA VAL A 588 40.75 25.07 -9.35
C VAL A 588 41.03 25.71 -10.72
N LEU A 589 40.02 26.31 -11.35
CA LEU A 589 40.18 26.97 -12.66
C LEU A 589 41.06 28.22 -12.58
N LYS A 590 41.01 28.98 -11.48
CA LYS A 590 41.94 30.09 -11.22
C LYS A 590 43.38 29.61 -10.99
N ALA A 591 43.55 28.48 -10.30
CA ALA A 591 44.85 27.89 -10.00
C ALA A 591 45.52 27.24 -11.22
N VAL A 592 44.74 26.85 -12.23
CA VAL A 592 45.24 26.29 -13.50
C VAL A 592 44.80 27.19 -14.66
N PRO A 593 45.54 28.28 -14.95
CA PRO A 593 45.19 29.22 -16.00
C PRO A 593 45.01 28.55 -17.35
N ASN A 594 44.11 29.08 -18.18
CA ASN A 594 43.73 28.55 -19.49
C ASN A 594 43.06 27.16 -19.48
N SER A 595 42.85 26.53 -18.31
CA SER A 595 42.10 25.29 -18.23
C SER A 595 40.61 25.48 -18.53
N ARG A 596 39.93 24.39 -18.86
CA ARG A 596 38.48 24.36 -19.09
C ARG A 596 37.82 23.31 -18.21
N LEU A 597 36.63 23.60 -17.71
CA LEU A 597 35.76 22.63 -17.06
C LEU A 597 34.64 22.21 -18.01
N ARG A 598 34.48 20.91 -18.20
CA ARG A 598 33.36 20.33 -18.92
C ARG A 598 32.42 19.67 -17.93
N LEU A 599 31.23 20.25 -17.77
CA LEU A 599 30.15 19.68 -16.97
C LEU A 599 29.33 18.74 -17.86
N PHE A 600 29.30 17.46 -17.52
CA PHE A 600 28.53 16.46 -18.24
C PHE A 600 27.20 16.25 -17.54
N ASN A 601 26.18 16.94 -18.02
CA ASN A 601 24.81 16.70 -17.60
C ASN A 601 23.82 16.99 -18.72
N THR A 602 22.82 16.13 -18.91
CA THR A 602 21.71 16.37 -19.84
C THR A 602 20.87 17.58 -19.45
N HIS A 603 20.91 18.02 -18.19
CA HIS A 603 20.27 19.26 -17.77
C HIS A 603 20.93 20.50 -18.40
N PHE A 604 22.23 20.45 -18.70
CA PHE A 604 22.97 21.54 -19.36
C PHE A 604 22.94 21.45 -20.90
N SER A 605 22.27 20.45 -21.49
CA SER A 605 22.10 20.37 -22.95
C SER A 605 20.97 21.25 -23.48
N ASN A 606 20.19 21.89 -22.61
CA ASN A 606 19.22 22.91 -23.00
C ASN A 606 19.94 24.23 -23.33
N GLU A 607 19.78 24.74 -24.56
CA GLU A 607 20.43 25.96 -25.05
C GLU A 607 20.17 27.19 -24.15
N SER A 608 18.99 27.25 -23.50
CA SER A 608 18.64 28.34 -22.56
C SER A 608 19.50 28.36 -21.29
N ILE A 609 20.16 27.26 -20.94
CA ILE A 609 21.00 27.12 -19.74
C ILE A 609 22.50 27.24 -20.09
N GLN A 610 22.87 27.11 -21.36
CA GLN A 610 24.27 27.18 -21.82
C GLN A 610 24.87 28.60 -21.82
N HIS A 611 24.02 29.62 -21.72
CA HIS A 611 24.43 31.03 -21.75
C HIS A 611 24.25 31.70 -20.38
N VAL A 612 24.97 31.23 -19.37
CA VAL A 612 25.22 32.04 -18.17
C VAL A 612 26.69 32.44 -18.22
N SER A 613 26.90 33.67 -18.68
CA SER A 613 28.20 34.33 -18.88
C SER A 613 28.89 34.69 -17.58
#